data_AF-A0A529FQ26-F1
#
_entry.id   AF-A0A529FQ26-F1
#
_cell.length_a   1.000
_cell.length_b   1.000
_cell.length_c   1.000
_cell.angle_alpha   90.00
_cell.angle_beta   90.00
_cell.angle_gamma   90.00
#
_symmetry.space_group_name_H-M   'P 1'
#
loop_
_entity.id
_entity.type
_entity.pdbx_description
1 polymer ?
#
loop_
_entity_poly.entity_id
_entity_poly.type
_entity_poly.pdbx_seq_one_letter_code
_entity_poly.pdbx_strand_id
1 'polypeptide(L)'
;KALASAMDERLAAVDVLALPTTPVAAPTIALMASDAALRERTEGLLLRNTQVANQFDLCAISVPMPGTARPAGLMLVARNGHDRHLLRIAAE
;
A
#
# COMPACT_ATOMS: atom_id res chain seq x y z
N LYS A 1 2.31 -17.59 -9.56
CA LYS A 1 1.31 -17.60 -10.67
C LYS A 1 -0.09 -17.98 -10.19
N ALA A 2 -0.30 -19.12 -9.52
CA ALA A 2 -1.63 -19.49 -9.00
C ALA A 2 -2.25 -18.44 -8.05
N LEU A 3 -1.47 -17.90 -7.10
CA LEU A 3 -1.94 -16.86 -6.19
C LEU A 3 -2.33 -15.56 -6.88
N ALA A 4 -1.53 -15.10 -7.86
CA ALA A 4 -1.84 -13.89 -8.64
C ALA A 4 -3.14 -14.07 -9.45
N SER A 5 -3.31 -15.23 -10.10
CA SER A 5 -4.55 -15.55 -10.83
C SER A 5 -5.77 -15.58 -9.91
N ALA A 6 -5.66 -16.20 -8.74
CA ALA A 6 -6.75 -16.24 -7.77
C ALA A 6 -7.10 -14.85 -7.24
N MET A 7 -6.09 -13.97 -7.06
CA MET A 7 -6.33 -12.59 -6.66
C MET A 7 -6.98 -11.77 -7.78
N ASP A 8 -6.57 -11.96 -9.02
CA ASP A 8 -7.19 -11.31 -10.19
C ASP A 8 -8.69 -11.60 -10.26
N GLU A 9 -9.07 -12.87 -10.14
CA GLU A 9 -10.47 -13.30 -10.07
C GLU A 9 -11.19 -12.68 -8.86
N ARG A 10 -10.54 -12.62 -7.69
CA ARG A 10 -11.15 -12.07 -6.47
C ARG A 10 -11.43 -10.58 -6.59
N LEU A 11 -10.55 -9.85 -7.29
CA LEU A 11 -10.67 -8.41 -7.52
C LEU A 11 -11.56 -8.06 -8.70
N ALA A 12 -12.01 -9.02 -9.51
CA ALA A 12 -12.87 -8.76 -10.66
C ALA A 12 -14.21 -8.07 -10.29
N ALA A 13 -14.63 -8.15 -9.04
CA ALA A 13 -15.87 -7.55 -8.53
C ALA A 13 -15.74 -6.06 -8.13
N VAL A 14 -14.52 -5.50 -8.11
CA VAL A 14 -14.26 -4.11 -7.72
C VAL A 14 -13.25 -3.46 -8.66
N ASP A 15 -13.36 -2.15 -8.87
CA ASP A 15 -12.39 -1.43 -9.73
C ASP A 15 -11.05 -1.22 -8.99
N VAL A 16 -11.13 -0.86 -7.71
CA VAL A 16 -9.98 -0.62 -6.84
C VAL A 16 -10.26 -1.06 -5.41
N LEU A 17 -9.21 -1.48 -4.70
CA LEU A 17 -9.19 -1.55 -3.24
C LEU A 17 -8.55 -0.29 -2.67
N ALA A 18 -9.16 0.30 -1.65
CA ALA A 18 -8.63 1.45 -0.94
C ALA A 18 -8.23 1.07 0.49
N LEU A 19 -7.02 1.44 0.90
CA LEU A 19 -6.47 1.15 2.21
C LEU A 19 -5.39 2.17 2.60
N PRO A 20 -5.06 2.35 3.89
CA PRO A 20 -3.91 3.17 4.27
C PRO A 20 -2.63 2.65 3.61
N THR A 21 -1.77 3.52 3.09
CA THR A 21 -0.48 3.10 2.51
C THR A 21 0.41 2.50 3.60
N THR A 22 0.54 3.19 4.73
CA THR A 22 1.24 2.71 5.92
C THR A 22 0.32 2.80 7.14
N PRO A 23 0.34 1.81 8.06
CA PRO A 23 -0.53 1.80 9.23
C PRO A 23 -0.01 2.66 10.40
N VAL A 24 1.18 3.25 10.25
CA VAL A 24 1.83 4.09 11.25
C VAL A 24 2.39 5.35 10.60
N ALA A 25 2.48 6.43 11.38
CA ALA A 25 3.19 7.64 10.97
C ALA A 25 4.71 7.41 10.93
N ALA A 26 5.43 8.26 10.20
CA ALA A 26 6.88 8.17 10.09
C ALA A 26 7.56 8.20 11.49
N PRO A 27 8.36 7.17 11.84
CA PRO A 27 9.20 7.19 13.03
C PRO A 27 10.38 8.15 12.82
N THR A 28 11.02 8.58 13.92
CA THR A 28 12.26 9.36 13.82
C THR A 28 13.43 8.44 13.46
N ILE A 29 14.41 8.98 12.73
CA ILE A 29 15.65 8.26 12.37
C ILE A 29 16.39 7.80 13.64
N ALA A 30 16.47 8.68 14.65
CA ALA A 30 17.14 8.37 15.91
C ALA A 30 16.53 7.15 16.62
N LEU A 31 15.19 7.07 16.68
CA LEU A 31 14.49 5.94 17.29
C LEU A 31 14.75 4.63 16.55
N MET A 32 14.78 4.68 15.21
CA MET A 32 15.08 3.49 14.39
C MET A 32 16.55 3.05 14.48
N ALA A 33 17.47 3.97 14.77
CA ALA A 33 18.88 3.66 14.94
C ALA A 33 19.21 3.04 16.31
N SER A 34 18.45 3.37 17.35
CA SER A 34 18.76 2.95 18.73
C SER A 34 18.23 1.57 19.12
N ASP A 35 17.22 1.04 18.41
CA ASP A 35 16.56 -0.21 18.79
C ASP A 35 16.27 -1.07 17.55
N ALA A 36 16.99 -2.20 17.44
CA ALA A 36 16.87 -3.12 16.31
C ALA A 36 15.54 -3.87 16.29
N ALA A 37 15.01 -4.28 17.45
CA ALA A 37 13.76 -5.02 17.54
C ALA A 37 12.56 -4.11 17.21
N LEU A 38 12.59 -2.87 17.69
CA LEU A 38 11.61 -1.86 17.31
C LEU A 38 11.66 -1.56 15.80
N ARG A 39 12.86 -1.44 15.23
CA ARG A 39 13.04 -1.21 13.79
C ARG A 39 12.45 -2.35 12.96
N GLU A 40 12.75 -3.61 13.29
CA GLU A 40 12.21 -4.78 12.60
C GLU A 40 10.68 -4.82 12.67
N ARG A 41 10.10 -4.59 13.85
CA ARG A 41 8.65 -4.51 14.02
C ARG A 41 8.04 -3.37 13.19
N THR A 42 8.70 -2.22 13.16
CA THR A 42 8.22 -1.04 12.43
C THR A 42 8.27 -1.27 10.93
N GLU A 43 9.34 -1.88 10.42
CA GLU A 43 9.45 -2.27 9.00
C GLU A 43 8.34 -3.22 8.58
N GLY A 44 8.06 -4.25 9.38
CA GLY A 44 6.93 -5.16 9.13
C GLY A 44 5.57 -4.44 9.09
N LEU A 45 5.38 -3.44 9.96
CA LEU A 45 4.18 -2.59 9.92
C LEU A 45 4.12 -1.74 8.65
N LEU A 46 5.23 -1.08 8.27
CA LEU A 46 5.29 -0.24 7.06
C LEU A 46 4.99 -1.04 5.78
N LEU A 47 5.40 -2.31 5.73
CA LEU A 47 5.19 -3.19 4.59
C LEU A 47 3.86 -3.96 4.60
N ARG A 48 3.14 -3.96 5.73
CA ARG A 48 1.93 -4.79 5.95
C ARG A 48 0.94 -4.75 4.78
N ASN A 49 0.71 -3.57 4.23
CA ASN A 49 -0.26 -3.36 3.16
C ASN A 49 0.40 -3.37 1.77
N THR A 50 1.54 -2.72 1.61
CA THR A 50 2.23 -2.55 0.33
C THR A 50 2.79 -3.87 -0.21
N GLN A 51 3.24 -4.78 0.66
CA GLN A 51 3.76 -6.08 0.23
C GLN A 51 2.70 -6.94 -0.46
N VAL A 52 1.41 -6.75 -0.15
CA VAL A 52 0.32 -7.54 -0.72
C VAL A 52 0.25 -7.30 -2.22
N ALA A 53 0.35 -6.06 -2.67
CA ALA A 53 0.36 -5.72 -4.09
C ALA A 53 1.54 -6.40 -4.82
N ASN A 54 2.74 -6.38 -4.21
CA ASN A 54 3.93 -7.03 -4.78
C ASN A 54 3.78 -8.56 -4.89
N GLN A 55 3.22 -9.21 -3.85
CA GLN A 55 3.10 -10.67 -3.81
C GLN A 55 2.06 -11.22 -4.79
N PHE A 56 1.00 -10.44 -5.05
CA PHE A 56 -0.09 -10.82 -5.96
C PHE A 56 0.03 -10.23 -7.36
N ASP A 57 1.14 -9.56 -7.69
CA ASP A 57 1.39 -8.96 -9.01
C ASP A 57 0.33 -7.91 -9.40
N LEU A 58 -0.07 -7.07 -8.44
CA LEU A 58 -1.06 -6.01 -8.61
C LEU A 58 -0.40 -4.66 -8.89
N CYS A 59 -1.14 -3.71 -9.46
CA CYS A 59 -0.69 -2.32 -9.53
C CYS A 59 -1.25 -1.52 -8.35
N ALA A 60 -0.46 -0.61 -7.79
CA ALA A 60 -0.83 0.20 -6.64
C ALA A 60 -0.27 1.62 -6.73
N ILE A 61 -1.04 2.61 -6.24
CA ILE A 61 -0.63 4.01 -6.12
C ILE A 61 -0.96 4.54 -4.73
N SER A 62 -0.07 5.35 -4.16
CA SER A 62 -0.33 6.09 -2.92
C SER A 62 -0.59 7.56 -3.25
N VAL A 63 -1.76 8.07 -2.86
CA VAL A 63 -2.09 9.50 -2.96
C VAL A 63 -2.07 10.16 -1.58
N PRO A 64 -1.70 11.44 -1.45
CA PRO A 64 -1.70 12.14 -0.15
C PRO A 64 -3.12 12.28 0.42
N MET A 65 -3.27 12.05 1.74
CA MET A 65 -4.52 12.34 2.45
C MET A 65 -4.49 13.75 3.05
N PRO A 66 -5.42 14.65 2.68
CA PRO A 66 -5.47 16.00 3.21
C PRO A 66 -5.90 16.01 4.68
N GLY A 67 -5.53 17.07 5.42
CA GLY A 67 -6.01 17.30 6.79
C GLY A 67 -5.38 16.40 7.86
N THR A 68 -4.34 15.64 7.54
CA THR A 68 -3.64 14.78 8.49
C THR A 68 -2.57 15.55 9.28
N ALA A 69 -2.40 15.24 10.57
CA ALA A 69 -1.42 15.93 11.44
C ALA A 69 0.03 15.67 11.01
N ARG A 70 0.28 14.53 10.34
CA ARG A 70 1.53 14.17 9.67
C ARG A 70 1.16 13.56 8.31
N PRO A 71 2.03 13.67 7.29
CA PRO A 71 1.75 13.09 5.98
C PRO A 71 1.33 11.62 6.08
N ALA A 72 0.20 11.29 5.48
CA ALA A 72 -0.31 9.94 5.37
C ALA A 72 -0.83 9.70 3.95
N GLY A 73 -0.74 8.46 3.49
CA GLY A 73 -1.15 8.06 2.15
C GLY A 73 -2.40 7.19 2.15
N LEU A 74 -3.26 7.42 1.17
CA LEU A 74 -4.31 6.49 0.76
C LEU A 74 -3.76 5.67 -0.41
N MET A 75 -3.61 4.36 -0.22
CA MET A 75 -3.21 3.45 -1.27
C MET A 75 -4.44 2.93 -2.00
N LEU A 76 -4.42 3.06 -3.32
CA LEU A 76 -5.38 2.45 -4.22
C LEU A 76 -4.68 1.30 -4.95
N VAL A 77 -5.33 0.14 -5.02
CA VAL A 77 -4.78 -1.09 -5.64
C VAL A 77 -5.75 -1.58 -6.69
N ALA A 78 -5.24 -1.93 -7.88
CA ALA A 78 -6.01 -2.52 -8.96
C ALA A 78 -5.32 -3.79 -9.50
N ARG A 79 -6.02 -4.50 -10.39
CA ARG A 79 -5.53 -5.72 -11.05
C ARG A 79 -4.29 -5.47 -11.90
N ASN A 80 -3.51 -6.53 -12.15
CA ASN A 80 -2.34 -6.47 -13.02
C ASN A 80 -2.69 -5.84 -14.38
N GLY A 81 -1.87 -4.90 -14.86
CA GLY A 81 -2.08 -4.23 -16.16
C GLY A 81 -3.15 -3.14 -16.18
N HIS A 82 -3.79 -2.82 -15.05
CA HIS A 82 -4.81 -1.76 -14.95
C HIS A 82 -4.24 -0.39 -14.60
N ASP A 83 -2.93 -0.16 -14.72
CA ASP A 83 -2.22 1.05 -14.29
C ASP A 83 -2.87 2.36 -14.79
N ARG A 84 -3.25 2.42 -16.08
CA ARG A 84 -3.90 3.61 -16.65
C ARG A 84 -5.27 3.88 -16.03
N HIS A 85 -6.03 2.84 -15.76
CA HIS A 85 -7.34 2.96 -15.11
C HIS A 85 -7.18 3.42 -13.66
N LEU A 86 -6.21 2.84 -12.94
CA LEU A 86 -5.87 3.22 -11.57
C LEU A 86 -5.40 4.68 -11.47
N LEU A 87 -4.51 5.12 -12.37
CA LEU A 87 -4.02 6.49 -12.41
C LEU A 87 -5.13 7.52 -12.72
N ARG A 88 -6.09 7.15 -13.58
CA ARG A 88 -7.26 8.00 -13.84
C ARG A 88 -8.08 8.19 -12.56
N ILE A 89 -8.38 7.11 -11.84
CA ILE A 89 -9.11 7.18 -10.56
C ILE A 89 -8.35 8.05 -9.54
N ALA A 90 -7.02 7.90 -9.46
CA ALA A 90 -6.19 8.65 -8.52
C ALA A 90 -6.07 10.15 -8.85
N ALA A 91 -6.46 10.57 -10.06
CA ALA A 91 -6.39 11.95 -10.51
C ALA A 91 -7.74 12.71 -10.40
N GLU A 92 -8.83 12.01 -10.06
CA GLU A 92 -10.13 12.61 -9.73
C GLU A 92 -10.12 13.18 -8.29
#